data_AF-A0A9D1NHY9-F1
#
_entry.id   AF-A0A9D1NHY9-F1
#
_cell.length_a   1.000
_cell.length_b   1.000
_cell.length_c   1.000
_cell.angle_alpha   90.00
_cell.angle_beta   90.00
_cell.angle_gamma   90.00
#
_symmetry.space_group_name_H-M   'P 1'
#
loop_
_entity.id
_entity.type
_entity.pdbx_description
1 polymer ?
#
loop_
_entity_poly.entity_id
_entity_poly.type
_entity_poly.pdbx_seq_one_letter_code
_entity_poly.pdbx_strand_id
1 'polypeptide(L)' 'MDFDLTASTPMPRVGYTYVPMQVMGATYDPEKGLNRGTIFPELDIPMEKYGKQY' A
#
# COMPACT_ATOMS: atom_id res chain seq x y z
N MET A 1 -28.96 32.81 -1.81
CA MET A 1 -27.70 32.07 -2.11
C MET A 1 -27.55 31.12 -0.96
N ASP A 2 -28.16 29.96 -1.13
CA ASP A 2 -28.45 29.07 -0.02
C ASP A 2 -27.48 27.90 -0.24
N PHE A 3 -26.30 28.01 0.38
CA PHE A 3 -25.27 26.98 0.26
C PHE A 3 -25.73 25.79 1.11
N ASP A 4 -26.40 24.86 0.45
CA ASP A 4 -26.90 23.64 1.04
C ASP A 4 -25.73 22.75 1.49
N LEU A 5 -25.46 22.76 2.79
CA LEU A 5 -24.43 21.94 3.45
C LEU A 5 -24.83 20.46 3.57
N THR A 6 -26.03 20.07 3.13
CA THR A 6 -26.50 18.68 3.17
C THR A 6 -26.22 17.91 1.88
N ALA A 7 -25.87 18.61 0.80
CA ALA A 7 -25.42 18.00 -0.44
C ALA A 7 -23.98 17.48 -0.26
N SER A 8 -23.87 16.24 0.21
CA SER A 8 -22.65 15.44 0.07
C SER A 8 -22.39 15.28 -1.43
N THR A 9 -21.66 16.22 -2.03
CA THR A 9 -21.15 16.05 -3.38
C THR A 9 -20.22 14.84 -3.34
N PRO A 10 -20.56 13.71 -3.99
CA PRO A 10 -19.73 12.54 -3.93
C PRO A 10 -18.40 12.86 -4.60
N MET A 11 -17.30 12.75 -3.85
CA MET A 11 -15.96 12.89 -4.41
C MET A 11 -15.82 11.94 -5.61
N PRO A 12 -15.26 12.41 -6.75
CA PRO A 12 -15.07 11.56 -7.90
C PRO A 12 -14.21 10.35 -7.52
N ARG A 13 -14.74 9.14 -7.73
CA ARG A 13 -13.99 7.90 -7.52
C ARG A 13 -12.91 7.81 -8.59
N VAL A 14 -11.64 7.93 -8.18
CA VAL A 14 -10.48 7.97 -9.09
C VAL A 14 -10.11 6.61 -9.71
N GLY A 15 -10.79 5.54 -9.31
CA GLY A 15 -10.61 4.20 -9.88
C GLY A 15 -11.17 3.09 -8.99
N TYR A 16 -11.10 1.86 -9.50
CA TYR A 16 -11.34 0.63 -8.76
C TYR A 16 -10.03 -0.17 -8.74
N THR A 17 -9.67 -0.72 -7.58
CA THR A 17 -8.51 -1.60 -7.44
C THR A 17 -8.91 -2.85 -6.67
N TYR A 18 -8.31 -3.98 -7.01
CA TYR A 18 -8.42 -5.20 -6.23
C TYR A 18 -7.34 -5.17 -5.15
N VAL A 19 -7.76 -5.14 -3.88
CA VAL A 19 -6.86 -5.29 -2.73
C VAL A 19 -7.10 -6.68 -2.13
N PRO A 20 -6.11 -7.59 -2.19
CA PRO A 20 -6.26 -8.89 -1.54
C PRO A 20 -6.31 -8.75 -0.02
N MET A 21 -6.91 -9.72 0.68
CA MET A 21 -6.84 -9.80 2.13
C MET A 21 -5.37 -9.95 2.57
N GLN A 22 -4.90 -9.02 3.39
CA GLN A 22 -3.53 -9.03 3.92
C GLN A 22 -3.53 -9.52 5.36
N VAL A 23 -2.57 -10.38 5.69
CA VAL A 23 -2.33 -10.87 7.06
C VAL A 23 -0.94 -10.41 7.47
N MET A 24 -0.78 -9.96 8.73
CA MET A 24 0.52 -9.55 9.23
C MET A 24 1.41 -10.79 9.42
N GLY A 25 2.46 -10.87 8.61
CA GLY A 25 3.48 -11.92 8.68
C GLY A 25 4.61 -11.59 9.66
N ALA A 26 5.79 -12.14 9.39
CA ALA A 26 6.99 -11.83 10.15
C ALA A 26 7.49 -10.42 9.82
N THR A 27 8.12 -9.77 10.81
CA THR A 27 8.77 -8.47 10.65
C THR A 27 10.24 -8.57 11.03
N TYR A 28 11.08 -7.76 10.39
CA TYR A 28 12.44 -7.53 10.85
C TYR A 28 12.46 -6.72 12.15
N ASP A 29 13.59 -6.80 12.86
CA ASP A 29 13.91 -5.84 13.92
C ASP A 29 13.99 -4.41 13.35
N PRO A 30 13.69 -3.38 14.16
CA PRO A 30 13.62 -2.00 13.69
C PRO A 30 14.88 -1.51 12.96
N GLU A 31 16.07 -1.83 13.46
CA GLU A 31 17.35 -1.41 12.85
C GLU A 31 17.53 -2.00 11.44
N LYS A 32 17.20 -3.29 11.29
CA LYS A 32 17.28 -3.98 10.01
C LYS A 32 16.20 -3.48 9.05
N GLY A 33 14.98 -3.26 9.53
CA GLY A 33 13.91 -2.70 8.73
C GLY A 33 14.25 -1.30 8.19
N LEU A 34 14.86 -0.46 9.03
CA LEU A 34 15.34 0.86 8.64
C LEU A 34 16.43 0.77 7.55
N ASN A 35 17.39 -0.14 7.70
CA ASN A 35 18.45 -0.33 6.70
C ASN A 35 17.92 -0.84 5.36
N ARG A 36 16.91 -1.72 5.37
CA ARG A 36 16.31 -2.32 4.18
C ARG A 36 15.29 -1.42 3.49
N GLY A 37 14.70 -0.46 4.21
CA GLY A 37 13.61 0.38 3.73
C GLY A 37 12.22 -0.27 3.80
N THR A 38 12.13 -1.46 4.43
CA THR A 38 10.87 -2.15 4.73
C THR A 38 11.05 -3.05 5.96
N ILE A 39 10.04 -3.12 6.82
CA ILE A 39 10.01 -4.06 7.95
C ILE A 39 9.55 -5.46 7.53
N PHE A 40 8.92 -5.57 6.36
CA PHE A 40 8.34 -6.83 5.87
C PHE A 40 9.35 -7.56 4.98
N PRO A 41 9.85 -8.74 5.37
CA PRO A 41 10.85 -9.48 4.60
C PRO A 41 10.39 -9.83 3.19
N GLU A 42 9.10 -10.10 3.01
CA GLU A 42 8.48 -10.41 1.72
C GLU A 42 8.51 -9.25 0.72
N LEU A 43 8.67 -8.01 1.21
CA LEU A 43 8.76 -6.80 0.38
C LEU A 43 10.22 -6.40 0.10
N ASP A 44 11.20 -7.01 0.76
CA ASP A 44 12.63 -6.77 0.55
C ASP A 44 13.13 -7.48 -0.72
N ILE A 45 12.62 -7.04 -1.87
CA ILE A 45 12.90 -7.60 -3.19
C ILE A 45 13.89 -6.67 -3.92
N PRO A 46 15.06 -7.16 -4.36
CA PRO A 46 15.99 -6.37 -5.15
C PRO A 46 15.44 -6.09 -6.56
N MET A 47 15.81 -4.93 -7.13
CA MET A 47 15.30 -4.46 -8.43
C MET A 47 15.47 -5.49 -9.56
N GLU A 48 16.57 -6.25 -9.55
CA GLU A 48 16.90 -7.27 -10.56
C GLU A 48 15.91 -8.45 -10.60
N LYS A 49 15.14 -8.65 -9.54
CA LYS A 49 14.12 -9.71 -9.43
C LYS A 49 12.73 -9.23 -9.83
N TYR A 50 12.50 -7.93 -9.99
CA TYR A 50 11.22 -7.42 -10.48
C TYR A 50 11.06 -7.75 -11.98
N GLY A 51 9.89 -8.27 -12.36
CA GLY A 51 9.54 -8.54 -13.76
C GLY A 51 10.13 -9.82 -14.38
N LYS A 52 11.01 -10.54 -13.67
CA LYS A 52 11.43 -11.89 -14.10
C LYS A 52 10.40 -12.92 -13.60
N GLN A 53 9.50 -13.30 -14.50
CA GLN A 53 8.68 -14.50 -14.33
C GLN A 53 9.57 -15.71 -14.72
N TYR A 54 9.77 -16.65 -13.79
CA TYR A 54 10.40 -17.93 -14.08
C TYR A 54 9.46 -18.82 -14.89
#